data_AF-A0A1Q7JYT3-F1
#
_entry.id   AF-A0A1Q7JYT3-F1
#
_cell.length_a   1.000
_cell.length_b   1.000
_cell.length_c   1.000
_cell.angle_alpha   90.00
_cell.angle_beta   90.00
_cell.angle_gamma   90.00
#
_symmetry.space_group_name_H-M   'P 1'
#
loop_
_entity.id
_entity.type
_entity.pdbx_description
1 polymer ?
#
loop_
_entity_poly.entity_id
_entity_poly.type
_entity_poly.pdbx_seq_one_letter_code
_entity_poly.pdbx_strand_id
1 'polypeptide(L)' 'MIVVARSSDVKVPANQVLATLIARFGGRGGGKAELAQGGAVEADIQEILVSAKEDFIRRAQP' A
#
# COMPACT_ATOMS: atom_id res chain seq x y z
N MET A 1 -12.26 0.05 -0.39
CA MET A 1 -11.44 -1.15 -0.08
C MET A 1 -10.13 -1.01 -0.85
N ILE A 2 -8.99 -1.30 -0.21
CA ILE A 2 -7.66 -1.24 -0.83
C ILE A 2 -7.10 -2.65 -0.89
N VAL A 3 -6.57 -3.03 -2.04
CA VAL A 3 -5.82 -4.27 -2.25
C VAL A 3 -4.50 -3.91 -2.90
N VAL A 4 -3.39 -4.34 -2.29
CA VAL A 4 -2.04 -4.19 -2.82
C VAL A 4 -1.51 -5.59 -3.13
N ALA A 5 -1.14 -5.82 -4.38
CA ALA A 5 -0.48 -7.03 -4.84
C ALA A 5 0.81 -6.65 -5.56
N ARG A 6 1.81 -7.53 -5.51
CA ARG A 6 3.06 -7.36 -6.27
C ARG A 6 3.32 -8.56 -7.17
N SER A 7 4.03 -8.32 -8.27
CA SER A 7 4.65 -9.39 -9.04
C SER A 7 5.84 -9.99 -8.28
N SER A 8 6.23 -11.22 -8.62
CA SER A 8 7.29 -11.96 -7.93
C SER A 8 8.67 -11.29 -8.00
N ASP A 9 8.94 -10.56 -9.08
CA ASP A 9 10.17 -9.82 -9.37
C ASP A 9 10.24 -8.44 -8.68
N VAL A 10 9.13 -7.95 -8.14
CA VAL A 10 9.08 -6.70 -7.38
C VAL A 10 9.50 -6.97 -5.93
N LYS A 11 10.53 -6.27 -5.43
CA LYS A 11 11.04 -6.44 -4.06
C LYS A 11 10.29 -5.65 -2.99
N VAL A 12 9.48 -4.68 -3.38
CA VAL A 12 8.70 -3.84 -2.45
C VAL A 12 7.54 -4.65 -1.84
N PRO A 13 7.51 -4.89 -0.51
CA PRO A 13 6.47 -5.72 0.10
C PRO A 13 5.09 -5.05 0.12
N ALA A 14 4.05 -5.75 -0.34
CA ALA A 14 2.68 -5.25 -0.41
C ALA A 14 2.11 -4.84 0.97
N ASN A 15 2.39 -5.63 2.01
CA ASN A 15 1.99 -5.32 3.38
C ASN A 15 2.59 -4.01 3.92
N GLN A 16 3.79 -3.64 3.49
CA GLN A 16 4.42 -2.38 3.91
C GLN A 16 3.82 -1.16 3.20
N VAL A 17 3.48 -1.30 1.91
CA VAL A 17 2.75 -0.25 1.17
C VAL A 17 1.39 -0.02 1.82
N LEU A 18 0.65 -1.09 2.11
CA LEU A 18 -0.64 -0.99 2.81
C LEU A 18 -0.49 -0.34 4.20
N ALA A 19 0.54 -0.71 4.96
CA ALA A 19 0.80 -0.11 6.27
C ALA A 19 1.05 1.40 6.17
N THR A 20 1.80 1.87 5.17
CA THR A 20 1.96 3.32 4.90
C THR A 20 0.61 3.98 4.65
N LEU A 21 -0.24 3.38 3.81
CA LEU A 21 -1.56 3.94 3.49
C LEU A 21 -2.47 3.99 4.72
N ILE A 22 -2.49 2.95 5.55
CA ILE A 22 -3.27 2.92 6.80
C ILE A 22 -2.74 3.94 7.80
N ALA A 23 -1.42 4.10 7.91
CA ALA A 23 -0.83 5.09 8.80
C ALA A 23 -1.18 6.53 8.39
N ARG A 24 -1.31 6.79 7.08
CA ARG A 24 -1.66 8.11 6.55
C ARG A 24 -3.16 8.40 6.57
N PHE A 25 -3.99 7.43 6.19
CA PHE A 25 -5.41 7.64 5.91
C PHE A 25 -6.35 6.94 6.90
N GLY A 26 -5.81 6.30 7.94
CA GLY A 26 -6.57 5.52 8.90
C GLY A 26 -7.04 4.17 8.35
N GLY A 27 -7.99 3.56 9.06
CA GLY A 27 -8.53 2.25 8.71
C GLY A 27 -7.76 1.07 9.32
N ARG A 28 -8.06 -0.13 8.82
CA ARG A 28 -7.45 -1.40 9.29
C ARG A 28 -7.20 -2.34 8.12
N GLY A 29 -6.19 -3.19 8.27
CA GLY A 29 -5.83 -4.16 7.25
C GLY A 29 -4.60 -4.96 7.63
N GLY A 30 -4.22 -5.87 6.75
CA GLY A 30 -3.07 -6.75 6.93
C GLY A 30 -2.84 -7.64 5.72
N GLY A 31 -1.77 -8.43 5.77
CA GLY A 31 -1.40 -9.34 4.70
C GLY A 31 0.08 -9.70 4.73
N LYS A 32 0.51 -10.33 3.65
CA LYS A 32 1.88 -10.79 3.44
C LYS A 32 2.61 -9.90 2.42
N ALA A 33 3.87 -10.23 2.13
CA ALA A 33 4.70 -9.45 1.22
C ALA A 33 4.18 -9.45 -0.22
N GLU A 34 3.46 -10.49 -0.62
CA GLU A 34 2.89 -10.70 -1.96
C GLU A 34 1.51 -10.06 -2.15
N LEU A 35 0.71 -10.01 -1.08
CA LEU A 35 -0.67 -9.55 -1.10
C LEU A 35 -1.08 -9.01 0.27
N ALA A 36 -1.68 -7.82 0.28
CA ALA A 36 -2.25 -7.22 1.48
C ALA A 36 -3.54 -6.47 1.17
N GLN A 37 -4.46 -6.43 2.13
CA GLN A 37 -5.76 -5.78 1.99
C GLN A 37 -6.16 -4.98 3.22
N GLY A 38 -6.88 -3.88 3.00
CA GLY A 38 -7.40 -3.02 4.06
C GLY A 38 -8.65 -2.24 3.66
N GLY A 39 -9.31 -1.68 4.68
CA GLY A 39 -10.57 -0.95 4.54
C GLY A 39 -10.78 0.07 5.66
N ALA A 40 -11.97 0.68 5.67
CA ALA A 40 -12.31 1.81 6.55
C ALA A 40 -11.33 3.01 6.38
N VAL A 41 -10.90 3.25 5.14
CA VAL A 41 -10.06 4.37 4.77
C VAL A 41 -10.95 5.50 4.31
N GLU A 42 -10.90 6.64 5.01
CA GLU A 42 -11.64 7.86 4.67
C GLU A 42 -10.70 8.82 3.92
N ALA A 43 -10.49 8.56 2.63
CA ALA A 43 -9.67 9.40 1.77
C ALA A 43 -10.15 9.32 0.32
N ASP A 44 -9.78 10.33 -0.47
CA ASP A 44 -10.03 10.33 -1.91
C ASP A 44 -9.20 9.23 -2.60
N ILE A 45 -9.81 8.54 -3.57
CA ILE A 45 -9.17 7.42 -4.27
C ILE A 45 -7.90 7.87 -5.02
N GLN A 46 -7.89 9.06 -5.60
CA GLN A 46 -6.71 9.58 -6.31
C GLN A 46 -5.58 9.87 -5.32
N GLU A 47 -5.89 10.40 -4.14
CA GLU A 47 -4.88 10.65 -3.11
C GLU A 47 -4.24 9.34 -2.60
N ILE A 48 -5.06 8.29 -2.43
CA ILE A 48 -4.58 6.94 -2.08
C ILE A 48 -3.64 6.41 -3.17
N LEU A 49 -4.01 6.53 -4.45
CA LEU A 49 -3.21 6.05 -5.57
C LEU A 49 -1.89 6.80 -5.71
N VAL A 50 -1.89 8.13 -5.55
CA VAL A 50 -0.67 8.95 -5.57
C VAL A 50 0.26 8.53 -4.42
N SER A 51 -0.27 8.43 -3.21
CA SER A 51 0.52 8.04 -2.03
C SER A 51 1.11 6.64 -2.17
N ALA A 52 0.37 5.69 -2.75
CA ALA A 52 0.86 4.34 -2.99
C ALA A 52 2.01 4.33 -4.01
N LYS A 53 1.92 5.15 -5.08
CA LYS A 53 2.99 5.28 -6.08
C LYS A 53 4.24 5.94 -5.49
N GLU A 54 4.08 7.00 -4.71
CA GLU A 54 5.19 7.66 -4.03
C GLU A 54 5.91 6.72 -3.05
N ASP A 55 5.14 5.98 -2.24
CA ASP A 55 5.69 4.99 -1.32
C ASP A 55 6.44 3.88 -2.07
N PHE A 56 5.89 3.40 -3.18
CA PHE A 56 6.55 2.43 -4.05
C PHE A 56 7.87 2.96 -4.60
N ILE A 57 7.88 4.15 -5.21
CA ILE A 57 9.10 4.76 -5.79
C ILE A 57 10.18 4.91 -4.73
N ARG A 58 9.83 5.43 -3.55
CA ARG A 58 10.75 5.62 -2.43
C ARG A 58 11.39 4.30 -1.97
N ARG A 59 10.65 3.20 -2.00
CA ARG A 59 11.12 1.86 -1.59
C ARG A 59 11.83 1.10 -2.71
N ALA A 60 11.58 1.47 -3.96
CA ALA A 60 12.17 0.84 -5.13
C ALA A 60 13.54 1.45 -5.51
N GLN A 61 13.89 2.61 -4.96
CA GLN A 61 15.24 3.17 -5.09
C GLN A 61 16.26 2.34 -4.31
N PRO A 62 17.47 2.13 -4.86
CA PRO A 62 18.55 1.38 -4.20
C PRO A 62 19.08 2.07 -2.93
#